data_AF-A0AAW2SM75-F1
#
_entry.id   AF-A0AAW2SM75-F1
#
_cell.length_a   1.000
_cell.length_b   1.000
_cell.length_c   1.000
_cell.angle_alpha   90.00
_cell.angle_beta   90.00
_cell.angle_gamma   90.00
#
_symmetry.space_group_name_H-M   'P 1'
#
loop_
_entity.id
_entity.type
_entity.pdbx_description
1 polymer ?
#
loop_
_entity_poly.entity_id
_entity_poly.type
_entity_poly.pdbx_seq_one_letter_code
_entity_poly.pdbx_strand_id
1 'polypeptide(L)' 'MSMIELTNERQWKDKPVVDYINRWRSLRLDCKDILSKVFALEMCIHNMHWGLLYILQGIKSRNFVELATTPPIWN' A
#
# COMPACT_ATOMS: atom_id res chain seq x y z
N MET A 1 7.61 -15.04 8.02
CA MET A 1 7.69 -13.65 8.52
C MET A 1 6.71 -13.46 9.68
N SER A 2 6.97 -12.51 10.57
CA SER A 2 6.15 -12.25 11.77
C SER A 2 5.33 -10.96 11.68
N MET A 3 4.29 -10.86 12.51
CA MET A 3 3.48 -9.64 12.67
C MET A 3 4.33 -8.38 12.95
N ILE A 4 5.51 -8.55 13.58
CA ILE A 4 6.42 -7.45 13.90
C ILE A 4 7.07 -6.88 12.63
N GLU A 5 7.52 -7.75 11.72
CA GLU A 5 8.08 -7.32 10.43
C GLU A 5 7.02 -6.59 9.61
N LEU A 6 5.78 -7.08 9.68
CA LEU A 6 4.63 -6.44 9.07
C LEU A 6 4.44 -5.02 9.67
N THR A 7 4.29 -4.85 10.99
CA THR A 7 4.09 -3.50 11.58
C THR A 7 5.21 -2.48 11.31
N ASN A 8 6.41 -2.93 10.95
CA ASN A 8 7.58 -2.07 10.71
C ASN A 8 7.88 -1.82 9.23
N GLU A 9 7.26 -2.55 8.29
CA GLU A 9 7.53 -2.36 6.87
C GLU A 9 6.92 -1.05 6.39
N ARG A 10 7.79 -0.17 5.89
CA ARG A 10 7.42 1.16 5.37
C ARG A 10 7.94 1.33 3.96
N GLN A 11 7.27 2.17 3.18
CA GLN A 11 7.82 2.56 1.90
C GLN A 11 9.15 3.30 2.12
N TRP A 12 10.21 2.85 1.44
CA TRP A 12 11.49 3.53 1.46
C TRP A 12 11.42 4.77 0.55
N LYS A 13 11.98 5.89 1.01
CA LYS A 13 11.85 7.21 0.39
C LYS A 13 12.20 7.24 -1.11
N ASP A 14 13.21 6.48 -1.51
CA ASP A 14 13.74 6.48 -2.88
C ASP A 14 13.40 5.19 -3.66
N LYS A 15 12.47 4.37 -3.14
CA LYS A 15 11.98 3.18 -3.83
C LYS A 15 10.59 3.38 -4.41
N PRO A 16 10.32 2.82 -5.61
CA PRO A 16 8.98 2.75 -6.16
C PRO A 16 7.99 2.13 -5.18
N VAL A 17 6.76 2.66 -5.15
CA VAL A 17 5.67 2.12 -4.31
C VAL A 17 5.33 0.68 -4.67
N VAL A 18 5.53 0.27 -5.93
CA VAL A 18 5.30 -1.10 -6.38
C VAL A 18 6.21 -2.10 -5.65
N ASP A 19 7.46 -1.73 -5.36
CA ASP A 19 8.39 -2.57 -4.61
C ASP A 19 7.90 -2.76 -3.18
N TYR A 20 7.41 -1.69 -2.56
CA TYR A 20 6.79 -1.74 -1.23
C TYR A 20 5.55 -2.64 -1.22
N ILE A 21 4.63 -2.49 -2.17
CA ILE A 21 3.41 -3.30 -2.27
C ILE A 21 3.76 -4.79 -2.45
N ASN A 22 4.77 -5.10 -3.26
CA ASN A 22 5.20 -6.48 -3.49
C ASN A 22 5.81 -7.11 -2.22
N ARG A 23 6.67 -6.37 -1.50
CA ARG A 23 7.18 -6.83 -0.18
C ARG A 23 6.05 -7.02 0.82
N TRP A 24 5.13 -6.07 0.89
CA TRP A 24 3.98 -6.14 1.78
C TRP A 24 3.06 -7.32 1.51
N ARG A 25 2.79 -7.62 0.24
CA ARG A 25 2.02 -8.80 -0.17
C ARG A 25 2.71 -10.10 0.26
N SER A 26 4.03 -10.18 0.10
CA SER A 26 4.80 -11.33 0.56
C SER A 26 4.69 -11.51 2.07
N LEU A 27 4.89 -10.43 2.85
CA LEU A 27 4.75 -10.42 4.31
C LEU A 27 3.35 -10.82 4.78
N ARG A 28 2.31 -10.32 4.09
CA ARG A 28 0.91 -10.62 4.41
C ARG A 28 0.54 -12.08 4.16
N LEU A 29 1.12 -12.73 3.15
CA LEU A 29 0.80 -14.14 2.86
C LEU A 29 1.09 -15.04 4.06
N ASP A 30 2.13 -14.74 4.82
CA ASP A 30 2.51 -15.45 6.04
C ASP A 30 1.57 -15.15 7.23
N CYS A 31 0.79 -14.06 7.15
CA CYS A 31 -0.13 -13.60 8.21
C CYS A 31 -1.61 -13.64 7.78
N LYS A 32 -1.93 -14.32 6.67
CA LYS A 32 -3.25 -14.24 6.01
C LYS A 32 -4.42 -14.70 6.89
N ASP A 33 -4.15 -15.60 7.83
CA ASP A 33 -5.15 -16.18 8.73
C ASP A 33 -5.33 -15.35 10.01
N ILE A 34 -4.40 -14.40 10.26
CA ILE A 34 -4.41 -13.49 11.41
C ILE A 34 -5.03 -12.14 11.01
N LEU A 35 -4.76 -11.68 9.79
CA LEU A 35 -5.15 -10.36 9.31
C LEU A 35 -6.29 -10.42 8.29
N SER A 36 -7.41 -9.77 8.62
CA SER A 36 -8.46 -9.53 7.64
C SER A 36 -7.92 -8.76 6.43
N LYS A 37 -8.50 -8.99 5.25
CA LYS A 37 -8.12 -8.25 4.01
C LYS A 37 -8.20 -6.74 4.21
N VAL A 38 -9.23 -6.26 4.90
CA VAL A 38 -9.47 -4.82 5.12
C VAL A 38 -8.38 -4.23 6.00
N PHE A 39 -8.11 -4.84 7.16
CA PHE A 39 -7.12 -4.32 8.09
C PHE A 39 -5.69 -4.37 7.52
N ALA A 40 -5.37 -5.41 6.75
CA ALA A 40 -4.08 -5.48 6.05
C ALA A 40 -3.90 -4.39 4.99
N LEU A 41 -4.99 -3.91 4.37
CA LEU A 41 -4.97 -2.80 3.42
C LEU A 41 -4.81 -1.46 4.13
N GLU A 42 -5.51 -1.25 5.25
CA GLU A 42 -5.37 -0.04 6.07
C GLU A 42 -3.92 0.12 6.57
N MET A 43 -3.33 -0.97 7.08
CA MET A 43 -1.93 -0.97 7.51
C MET A 43 -0.95 -0.72 6.35
N CYS A 44 -1.22 -1.28 5.16
CA CYS A 44 -0.42 -1.04 3.95
C CYS A 44 -0.40 0.46 3.61
N ILE A 45 -1.58 1.08 3.57
CA ILE A 45 -1.74 2.48 3.20
C ILE A 45 -1.10 3.39 4.25
N HIS A 46 -1.29 3.10 5.54
CA HIS A 46 -0.72 3.89 6.63
C HIS A 46 0.82 3.95 6.59
N ASN A 47 1.47 2.87 6.13
CA ASN A 47 2.92 2.78 6.05
C ASN A 47 3.50 3.15 4.66
N MET A 48 2.65 3.60 3.73
CA MET A 48 3.10 4.24 2.48
C MET A 48 3.60 5.67 2.75
N HIS A 49 4.46 6.16 1.87
CA HIS A 49 4.95 7.53 1.95
C HIS A 49 3.78 8.52 1.76
N TRP A 50 3.68 9.52 2.65
CA TRP A 50 2.59 10.50 2.71
C TRP A 50 2.29 11.18 1.37
N GLY A 51 3.29 11.43 0.53
CA GLY A 51 3.09 12.03 -0.80
C GLY A 51 2.19 11.21 -1.71
N LEU A 52 2.22 9.88 -1.60
CA LEU A 52 1.35 8.98 -2.35
C LEU A 52 -0.05 8.90 -1.74
N LEU A 53 -0.14 8.94 -0.42
CA LEU A 53 -1.40 9.07 0.34
C LEU A 53 -2.17 10.34 -0.06
N TYR A 54 -1.49 11.47 -0.24
CA TYR A 54 -2.11 12.72 -0.73
C TYR A 54 -2.60 12.60 -2.17
N ILE A 55 -1.86 11.91 -3.04
CA ILE A 55 -2.30 11.61 -4.41
C ILE A 55 -3.54 10.70 -4.37
N LEU A 56 -3.54 9.66 -3.54
CA LEU A 56 -4.66 8.73 -3.37
C LEU A 56 -5.91 9.37 -2.74
N GLN A 57 -5.74 10.37 -1.87
CA GLN A 57 -6.87 11.11 -1.28
C GLN A 57 -7.40 12.20 -2.23
N GLY A 58 -6.51 12.84 -3.00
CA GLY A 58 -6.87 13.85 -4.00
C GLY A 58 -7.53 13.24 -5.24
N ILE A 59 -7.05 12.09 -5.71
CA ILE A 59 -7.73 11.28 -6.70
C ILE A 59 -8.74 10.44 -5.91
N LYS A 60 -9.96 10.93 -5.73
CA LYS A 60 -11.07 10.28 -5.00
C LYS A 60 -11.45 8.93 -5.64
N SER A 61 -10.55 7.95 -5.55
CA SER A 61 -10.59 6.68 -6.27
C SER A 61 -11.12 5.63 -5.32
N ARG A 62 -12.19 4.96 -5.70
CA ARG A 62 -12.88 3.98 -4.85
C ARG A 62 -12.09 2.68 -4.70
N ASN A 63 -11.09 2.43 -5.56
CA ASN A 63 -10.24 1.25 -5.49
C ASN A 63 -8.90 1.41 -6.27
N PHE A 64 -7.96 0.49 -6.02
CA PHE A 64 -6.64 0.45 -6.66
C PHE A 64 -6.66 0.20 -8.18
N VAL A 65 -7.72 -0.44 -8.72
CA VAL A 65 -7.83 -0.70 -10.16
C VAL A 65 -8.01 0.63 -10.89
N GLU A 66 -8.89 1.47 -10.38
CA GLU A 66 -9.16 2.82 -10.90
C GLU A 66 -7.88 3.69 -10.90
N LEU A 67 -7.03 3.55 -9.89
CA LEU A 67 -5.72 4.20 -9.82
C LEU A 67 -4.69 3.67 -10.82
N ALA A 68 -4.73 2.37 -11.14
CA ALA A 68 -3.80 1.78 -12.10
C ALA A 68 -4.19 2.06 -13.56
N THR A 69 -5.46 2.40 -13.81
CA THR A 69 -6.02 2.55 -15.16
C THR A 69 -6.32 4.00 -15.56
N THR A 70 -6.31 4.95 -14.62
CA THR A 70 -6.64 6.35 -14.92
C THR A 70 -5.38 7.16 -15.18
N PRO A 71 -5.17 7.71 -16.40
CA PRO A 71 -4.03 8.57 -16.68
C PRO A 71 -4.10 9.85 -15.83
N PRO A 72 -2.95 10.38 -15.36
CA PRO A 72 -2.93 11.65 -14.63
C PRO A 72 -3.48 12.78 -15.52
N ILE A 73 -4.40 13.59 -14.97
CA ILE A 73 -5.13 14.66 -15.69
C ILE A 73 -4.29 15.94 -15.84
N TRP A 74 -2.97 15.83 -15.90
CA TRP A 74 -2.09 16.97 -16.15
C TRP A 74 -1.38 16.75 -17.49
N ASN A 75 -2.07 17.14 -18.58
CA ASN A 75 -1.46 17.48 -19.87
C ASN A 75 -1.10 18.96 -19.88
#